data_AF-A0A317MIQ9-F1
#
_entry.id   AF-A0A317MIQ9-F1
#
_cell.length_a   1.000
_cell.length_b   1.000
_cell.length_c   1.000
_cell.angle_alpha   90.00
_cell.angle_beta   90.00
_cell.angle_gamma   90.00
#
_symmetry.space_group_name_H-M   'P 1'
#
loop_
_entity.id
_entity.type
_entity.pdbx_description
1 polymer ?
#
loop_
_entity_poly.entity_id
_entity_poly.type
_entity_poly.pdbx_seq_one_letter_code
_entity_poly.pdbx_strand_id
1 'polypeptide(L)' 'MSIWARGDRTGRVGEALLLLEGQGIIDGLDVLPAEEKPYRVRIPAGIVHMDEDEASMFAFGAVVGSFGKLARQPA' A
#
# COMPACT_ATOMS: atom_id res chain seq x y z
N MET A 1 20.41 1.17 -5.50
CA MET A 1 19.84 2.44 -6.00
C MET A 1 18.65 2.77 -5.12
N SER A 2 18.60 3.97 -4.54
CA SER A 2 17.46 4.38 -3.74
C SER A 2 16.27 4.58 -4.67
N ILE A 3 15.24 3.73 -4.55
CA ILE A 3 14.00 3.80 -5.34
C ILE A 3 13.29 5.16 -5.14
N TRP A 4 13.59 5.81 -4.02
CA TRP A 4 13.05 7.07 -3.53
C TRP A 4 13.36 8.33 -4.38
N ALA A 5 14.10 8.22 -5.48
CA ALA A 5 14.65 9.38 -6.19
C ALA A 5 14.14 9.60 -7.63
N ARG A 6 13.23 8.79 -8.17
CA ARG A 6 12.80 8.95 -9.57
C ARG A 6 11.30 8.73 -9.80
N GLY A 7 10.57 9.84 -9.95
CA GLY A 7 9.49 9.95 -10.95
C GLY A 7 8.08 9.64 -10.46
N ASP A 8 7.25 10.70 -10.47
CA ASP A 8 5.80 10.73 -10.25
C ASP A 8 5.26 10.22 -8.90
N ARG A 9 4.03 10.62 -8.57
CA ARG A 9 3.37 10.29 -7.30
C ARG A 9 2.82 8.85 -7.36
N THR A 10 2.34 8.41 -8.51
CA THR A 10 1.87 7.05 -8.84
C THR A 10 2.92 5.98 -8.54
N GLY A 11 4.17 6.18 -8.95
CA GLY A 11 5.28 5.26 -8.71
C GLY A 11 5.53 5.04 -7.22
N ARG A 12 5.44 6.11 -6.42
CA ARG A 12 5.62 6.04 -4.96
C ARG A 12 4.49 5.28 -4.25
N VAL A 13 3.26 5.40 -4.74
CA VAL A 13 2.11 4.68 -4.18
C VAL A 13 2.20 3.19 -4.48
N GLY A 14 2.51 2.83 -5.73
CA GLY A 14 2.74 1.43 -6.11
C GLY A 14 3.87 0.78 -5.30
N GLU A 15 4.99 1.47 -5.12
CA GLU A 15 6.09 1.01 -4.28
C GLU A 15 5.69 0.82 -2.81
N ALA A 16 4.93 1.76 -2.23
CA ALA A 16 4.44 1.64 -0.87
C ALA A 16 3.54 0.41 -0.69
N LEU A 17 2.65 0.14 -1.65
CA LEU A 17 1.78 -1.04 -1.62
C LEU A 17 2.59 -2.34 -1.78
N LEU A 18 3.59 -2.38 -2.68
CA LEU A 18 4.50 -3.52 -2.81
C LEU A 18 5.26 -3.81 -1.51
N LEU A 19 5.68 -2.78 -0.79
CA LEU A 19 6.33 -2.95 0.52
C LEU A 19 5.38 -3.56 1.56
N LEU A 20 4.10 -3.19 1.54
CA LEU A 20 3.09 -3.78 2.43
C LEU A 20 2.84 -5.25 2.12
N GLU A 21 2.83 -5.63 0.84
CA GLU A 21 2.73 -7.03 0.41
C GLU A 21 3.95 -7.83 0.88
N GLY A 22 5.16 -7.30 0.67
CA GLY A 22 6.40 -7.93 1.12
C GLY A 22 6.50 -8.11 2.66
N GLN A 23 5.76 -7.30 3.42
CA GLN A 23 5.66 -7.41 4.89
C GLN A 23 4.51 -8.32 5.35
N GLY A 24 3.73 -8.88 4.42
CA GLY A 24 2.54 -9.68 4.72
C GLY A 24 1.42 -8.87 5.38
N ILE A 25 1.40 -7.54 5.20
CA ILE A 25 0.32 -6.67 5.69
C ILE A 25 -0.90 -6.75 4.76
N ILE A 26 -0.66 -6.96 3.46
CA ILE A 26 -1.68 -7.26 2.44
C ILE A 26 -1.35 -8.59 1.77
N ASP A 27 -2.37 -9.26 1.24
CA ASP A 27 -2.28 -10.62 0.68
C ASP A 27 -1.96 -10.65 -0.83
N GLY A 28 -1.92 -9.47 -1.47
CA GLY A 28 -1.65 -9.36 -2.90
C GLY A 28 -1.85 -7.96 -3.45
N LEU A 29 -1.16 -7.66 -4.55
CA LEU A 29 -1.31 -6.43 -5.30
C LEU A 29 -1.33 -6.68 -6.81
N ASP A 30 -2.37 -6.19 -7.49
CA ASP A 30 -2.39 -6.07 -8.95
C ASP A 30 -2.50 -4.59 -9.33
N VAL A 31 -1.67 -4.13 -10.29
CA VAL A 31 -1.69 -2.75 -10.79
C VAL A 31 -2.07 -2.74 -12.27
N LEU A 32 -3.15 -2.05 -12.60
CA LEU A 32 -3.74 -1.95 -13.94
C LEU A 32 -3.79 -0.48 -14.39
N PRO A 33 -2.68 0.07 -14.92
CA PRO A 33 -2.52 1.52 -15.16
C PRO A 33 -3.52 2.16 -16.12
N ALA A 34 -4.24 1.34 -16.90
CA ALA A 34 -5.23 1.80 -17.87
C ALA A 34 -6.64 1.95 -17.28
N GLU A 35 -6.86 1.55 -16.02
CA GLU A 35 -8.15 1.65 -15.34
C GLU A 35 -8.25 2.94 -14.51
N GLU A 36 -9.47 3.44 -14.30
CA GLU A 36 -9.75 4.58 -13.42
C GLU A 36 -9.28 4.32 -11.98
N LYS A 37 -9.37 3.06 -11.55
CA LYS A 37 -8.89 2.58 -10.24
C LYS A 37 -7.78 1.53 -10.46
N PRO A 38 -6.54 1.97 -10.70
CA PRO A 38 -5.47 1.09 -11.14
C PRO A 38 -4.98 0.14 -10.05
N TYR A 39 -5.24 0.39 -8.76
CA TYR A 39 -4.72 -0.42 -7.67
C TYR A 39 -5.74 -1.41 -7.17
N ARG A 40 -5.44 -2.72 -7.23
CA ARG A 40 -6.24 -3.78 -6.65
C ARG A 40 -5.47 -4.47 -5.54
N VAL A 41 -5.85 -4.19 -4.31
CA VAL A 41 -5.22 -4.74 -3.11
C VAL A 41 -6.05 -5.88 -2.58
N ARG A 42 -5.44 -7.05 -2.39
CA ARG A 42 -6.07 -8.21 -1.73
C ARG A 42 -5.80 -8.14 -0.24
N ILE A 43 -6.85 -8.27 0.55
CA ILE A 43 -6.84 -8.38 2.00
C ILE A 43 -7.74 -9.55 2.44
N PRO A 44 -7.70 -9.97 3.71
CA PRO A 44 -8.51 -11.10 4.16
C PRO A 44 -10.02 -10.90 3.98
N ALA A 45 -10.46 -9.64 3.95
CA ALA A 45 -11.86 -9.27 3.74
C ALA A 45 -12.30 -9.23 2.26
N GLY A 46 -11.37 -9.32 1.30
CA GLY A 46 -11.66 -9.24 -0.13
C GLY A 46 -10.66 -8.42 -0.93
N ILE A 47 -11.06 -7.96 -2.12
CA ILE A 47 -10.22 -7.13 -3.01
C ILE A 47 -10.75 -5.69 -2.98
N VAL A 48 -9.86 -4.73 -2.75
CA VAL A 48 -10.16 -3.30 -2.71
C VAL A 48 -9.58 -2.65 -3.97
N HIS A 49 -10.45 -1.99 -4.74
CA HIS A 49 -10.07 -1.27 -5.96
C HIS A 49 -9.95 0.21 -5.64
N MET A 50 -8.80 0.81 -5.96
CA MET A 50 -8.47 2.17 -5.53
C MET A 50 -7.87 3.00 -6.67
N ASP A 51 -8.22 4.28 -6.68
CA ASP A 51 -7.41 5.29 -7.36
C ASP A 51 -6.12 5.58 -6.57
N GLU A 52 -5.30 6.51 -7.07
CA GLU A 52 -4.02 6.85 -6.45
C GLU A 52 -4.14 7.50 -5.07
N ASP A 53 -5.17 8.32 -4.85
CA ASP A 53 -5.39 9.02 -3.59
C ASP A 53 -5.92 8.05 -2.52
N GLU A 54 -6.89 7.21 -2.89
CA GLU A 54 -7.40 6.12 -2.06
C GLU A 54 -6.27 5.15 -1.68
N ALA A 55 -5.44 4.75 -2.64
CA ALA A 55 -4.31 3.85 -2.43
C ALA A 55 -3.24 4.47 -1.52
N SER A 56 -2.96 5.77 -1.66
CA SER A 56 -2.05 6.51 -0.78
C SER A 56 -2.53 6.48 0.67
N MET A 57 -3.82 6.76 0.88
CA MET A 57 -4.44 6.77 2.21
C MET A 57 -4.51 5.37 2.82
N PHE A 58 -4.82 4.37 2.00
CA PHE A 58 -4.77 2.97 2.41
C PHE A 58 -3.38 2.58 2.88
N ALA A 59 -2.34 2.87 2.09
CA ALA A 59 -0.97 2.52 2.43
C ALA A 59 -0.54 3.18 3.75
N PHE A 60 -0.84 4.48 3.93
CA PHE A 60 -0.58 5.20 5.16
C PHE A 60 -1.31 4.57 6.36
N GLY A 61 -2.61 4.27 6.21
CA GLY A 61 -3.42 3.64 7.25
C GLY A 61 -2.92 2.25 7.64
N ALA A 62 -2.51 1.43 6.66
CA ALA A 62 -1.97 0.11 6.88
C ALA A 62 -0.66 0.14 7.68
N VAL A 63 0.25 1.07 7.34
CA VAL A 63 1.49 1.31 8.10
C VAL A 63 1.16 1.71 9.54
N VAL A 64 0.32 2.73 9.73
CA VAL A 64 -0.05 3.21 11.08
C VAL A 64 -0.71 2.11 11.90
N GLY A 65 -1.60 1.30 11.31
CA GLY A 65 -2.26 0.18 11.97
C GLY A 65 -1.28 -0.93 12.39
N SER A 66 -0.29 -1.23 11.55
CA SER A 66 0.74 -2.24 11.84
C SER A 66 1.67 -1.79 12.97
N PHE A 67 2.26 -0.59 12.87
CA PHE A 67 3.14 -0.03 13.89
C PHE A 67 2.41 0.37 15.18
N GLY A 68 1.14 0.75 15.11
CA GLY A 68 0.33 1.09 16.27
C GLY A 68 0.13 -0.09 17.24
N LYS A 69 0.31 -1.34 16.80
CA LYS A 69 0.35 -2.51 17.69
C LYS A 69 1.66 -2.59 18.46
N LEU A 70 2.78 -2.31 17.80
CA LEU A 70 4.12 -2.30 18.42
C LEU A 70 4.27 -1.15 19.42
N ALA A 71 3.79 0.05 19.08
CA ALA A 71 3.90 1.23 19.94
C ALA A 71 3.09 1.15 21.25
N ARG A 72 2.12 0.25 21.32
CA ARG A 72 1.23 0.06 22.49
C ARG A 72 1.65 -1.10 23.39
N GLN A 73 2.69 -1.85 23.06
CA GLN A 73 3.25 -2.86 23.96
C GLN A 73 4.14 -2.15 24.98
N PRO A 74 3.85 -2.23 26.30
CA PRO A 74 4.77 -1.74 27.31
C PRO A 74 6.06 -2.56 27.27
N ALA A 75 7.19 -1.85 27.32
CA ALA A 75 8.54 -2.44 27.35
C ALA A 75 8.77 -3.32 28.58
#